data_AF-A0A7C5B4J0-F1
#
_entry.id   AF-A0A7C5B4J0-F1
#
_cell.length_a   1.000
_cell.length_b   1.000
_cell.length_c   1.000
_cell.angle_alpha   90.00
_cell.angle_beta   90.00
_cell.angle_gamma   90.00
#
_symmetry.space_group_name_H-M   'P 1'
#
loop_
_entity.id
_entity.type
_entity.pdbx_description
1 polymer ?
#
loop_
_entity_poly.entity_id
_entity_poly.type
_entity_poly.pdbx_seq_one_letter_code
_entity_poly.pdbx_strand_id
1 'polypeptide(L)'
;MTMHKFMATDYVKAILMMWLCLSGLIAVEKAAAIENAKAIKIEKLLTLIRVSELESEYDSLTQKYIHDYEQQIRKSIGGTYPNVTGEKKKEIERLIDAFLQDVRKSMGQVETLHDHLKQAYAKSFGEDELDRLIAHYSSPVGEKDAGMKKSAAIEYNKMWTAQFMNQYRARVEKLFQVIDVVAKGKGKQGA
;
A
#
# COMPACT_ATOMS: atom_id res chain seq x y z
N MET A 1 -38.32 -65.05 -4.66
CA MET A 1 -37.53 -63.99 -3.98
C MET A 1 -37.27 -62.91 -5.02
N THR A 2 -38.14 -61.89 -5.01
CA THR A 2 -38.43 -61.02 -6.16
C THR A 2 -37.41 -59.89 -6.30
N MET A 3 -36.89 -59.77 -7.53
CA MET A 3 -35.95 -58.75 -8.04
C MET A 3 -36.40 -57.29 -7.84
N HIS A 4 -37.64 -57.07 -7.38
CA HIS A 4 -38.21 -55.74 -7.11
C HIS A 4 -37.70 -55.06 -5.84
N LYS A 5 -37.17 -55.78 -4.84
CA LYS A 5 -36.66 -55.14 -3.61
C LYS A 5 -35.28 -54.50 -3.76
N PHE A 6 -34.50 -54.88 -4.78
CA PHE A 6 -33.12 -54.40 -4.95
C PHE A 6 -33.05 -53.01 -5.63
N MET A 7 -33.96 -52.71 -6.57
CA MET A 7 -33.96 -51.42 -7.28
C MET A 7 -34.51 -50.24 -6.45
N ALA A 8 -35.40 -50.51 -5.48
CA ALA A 8 -36.00 -49.46 -4.67
C ALA A 8 -35.02 -48.82 -3.68
N THR A 9 -34.02 -49.57 -3.20
CA THR A 9 -33.07 -49.08 -2.19
C THR A 9 -31.97 -48.22 -2.80
N ASP A 10 -31.55 -48.52 -4.02
CA ASP A 10 -30.52 -47.76 -4.73
C ASP A 10 -31.07 -46.44 -5.32
N TYR A 11 -32.33 -46.42 -5.77
CA TYR A 11 -33.01 -45.19 -6.19
C TYR A 11 -33.17 -44.18 -5.05
N VAL A 12 -33.52 -44.64 -3.85
CA VAL A 12 -33.69 -43.77 -2.68
C VAL A 12 -32.36 -43.16 -2.25
N LYS A 13 -31.25 -43.93 -2.30
CA LYS A 13 -29.91 -43.42 -2.02
C LYS A 13 -29.44 -42.39 -3.05
N ALA A 14 -29.70 -42.64 -4.34
CA ALA A 14 -29.35 -41.71 -5.42
C ALA A 14 -30.13 -40.39 -5.31
N ILE A 15 -31.43 -40.45 -4.99
CA ILE A 15 -32.26 -39.26 -4.77
C ILE A 15 -31.77 -38.48 -3.53
N LEU A 16 -31.44 -39.17 -2.43
CA LEU A 16 -30.92 -38.53 -1.21
C LEU A 16 -29.55 -37.86 -1.43
N MET A 17 -28.63 -38.51 -2.15
CA MET A 17 -27.33 -37.92 -2.52
C MET A 17 -27.49 -36.74 -3.48
N MET A 18 -28.40 -36.84 -4.46
CA MET A 18 -28.69 -35.73 -5.37
C MET A 18 -29.29 -34.53 -4.61
N TRP A 19 -30.15 -34.76 -3.62
CA TRP A 19 -30.71 -33.72 -2.75
C TRP A 19 -29.63 -33.04 -1.87
N LEU A 20 -28.72 -33.84 -1.30
CA LEU A 20 -27.56 -33.33 -0.54
C LEU A 20 -26.61 -32.50 -1.43
N CYS A 21 -26.31 -32.94 -2.65
CA CYS A 21 -25.48 -32.19 -3.60
C CYS A 21 -26.14 -30.89 -4.08
N LEU A 22 -27.45 -30.89 -4.37
CA LEU A 22 -28.17 -29.67 -4.76
C LEU A 22 -28.25 -28.65 -3.60
N SER A 23 -28.43 -29.11 -2.37
CA SER A 23 -28.46 -28.21 -1.20
C SER A 23 -27.11 -27.53 -0.91
N GLY A 24 -26.00 -28.22 -1.16
CA GLY A 24 -24.65 -27.67 -1.05
C GLY A 24 -24.33 -26.62 -2.12
N LEU A 25 -24.76 -26.84 -3.36
CA LEU A 25 -24.57 -25.88 -4.47
C LEU A 25 -25.35 -24.57 -4.25
N ILE A 26 -26.59 -24.63 -3.79
CA ILE A 26 -27.42 -23.43 -3.53
C ILE A 26 -26.89 -22.64 -2.33
N ALA A 27 -26.36 -23.32 -1.31
CA ALA A 27 -25.74 -22.65 -0.16
C ALA A 27 -24.43 -21.93 -0.53
N VAL A 28 -23.62 -22.51 -1.42
CA VAL A 28 -22.37 -21.92 -1.90
C VAL A 28 -22.64 -20.72 -2.83
N GLU A 29 -23.62 -20.82 -3.72
CA GLU A 29 -23.99 -19.71 -4.62
C GLU A 29 -24.58 -18.52 -3.84
N LYS A 30 -25.40 -18.79 -2.82
CA LYS A 30 -25.93 -17.77 -1.92
C LYS A 30 -24.83 -17.14 -1.04
N ALA A 31 -23.87 -17.93 -0.56
CA ALA A 31 -22.73 -17.40 0.19
C ALA A 31 -21.84 -16.50 -0.68
N ALA A 32 -21.55 -16.91 -1.93
CA ALA A 32 -20.78 -16.10 -2.88
C ALA A 32 -21.51 -14.81 -3.27
N ALA A 33 -22.83 -14.84 -3.44
CA ALA A 33 -23.64 -13.64 -3.71
C ALA A 33 -23.62 -12.65 -2.54
N ILE A 34 -23.71 -13.14 -1.30
CA ILE A 34 -23.63 -12.32 -0.07
C ILE A 34 -22.23 -11.73 0.09
N GLU A 35 -21.18 -12.51 -0.15
CA GLU A 35 -19.80 -12.03 -0.08
C GLU A 35 -19.54 -10.92 -1.11
N ASN A 36 -20.09 -11.06 -2.32
CA ASN A 36 -20.00 -10.05 -3.36
C ASN A 36 -20.78 -8.75 -3.00
N ALA A 37 -22.00 -8.88 -2.46
CA ALA A 37 -22.77 -7.73 -1.99
C ALA A 37 -22.04 -6.95 -0.88
N LYS A 38 -21.44 -7.68 0.06
CA LYS A 38 -20.62 -7.12 1.14
C LYS A 38 -19.38 -6.39 0.59
N ALA A 39 -18.68 -6.99 -0.37
CA ALA A 39 -17.52 -6.36 -1.00
C ALA A 39 -17.88 -5.03 -1.69
N ILE A 40 -18.99 -4.97 -2.42
CA ILE A 40 -19.48 -3.74 -3.07
C ILE A 40 -19.77 -2.64 -2.03
N LYS A 41 -20.39 -2.98 -0.90
CA LYS A 41 -20.65 -2.03 0.19
C LYS A 41 -19.36 -1.48 0.78
N ILE A 42 -18.36 -2.33 0.97
CA ILE A 42 -17.05 -1.91 1.47
C ILE A 42 -16.39 -0.95 0.48
N GLU A 43 -16.37 -1.26 -0.81
CA GLU A 43 -15.81 -0.35 -1.83
C GLU A 43 -16.49 1.02 -1.82
N LYS A 44 -17.83 1.02 -1.71
CA LYS A 44 -18.60 2.26 -1.58
C LYS A 44 -18.22 3.04 -0.32
N LEU A 45 -18.08 2.35 0.82
CA LEU A 45 -17.64 2.97 2.06
C LEU A 45 -16.24 3.59 1.92
N LEU A 46 -15.26 2.84 1.40
CA LEU A 46 -13.88 3.32 1.20
C LEU A 46 -13.82 4.56 0.28
N THR A 47 -14.71 4.61 -0.72
CA THR A 47 -14.89 5.79 -1.57
C THR A 47 -15.42 6.97 -0.76
N LEU A 48 -16.48 6.79 0.04
CA LEU A 48 -17.07 7.85 0.86
C LEU A 48 -16.09 8.42 1.90
N ILE A 49 -15.24 7.57 2.48
CA ILE A 49 -14.18 7.99 3.41
C ILE A 49 -12.88 8.44 2.72
N ARG A 50 -12.89 8.54 1.38
CA ARG A 50 -11.84 9.16 0.56
C ARG A 50 -10.46 8.49 0.68
N VAL A 51 -10.42 7.16 0.75
CA VAL A 51 -9.15 6.40 0.89
C VAL A 51 -8.23 6.60 -0.32
N SER A 52 -8.76 6.55 -1.54
CA SER A 52 -7.96 6.74 -2.75
C SER A 52 -7.36 8.14 -2.86
N GLU A 53 -8.07 9.17 -2.39
CA GLU A 53 -7.53 10.53 -2.30
C GLU A 53 -6.37 10.59 -1.30
N LEU A 54 -6.52 9.94 -0.14
CA LEU A 54 -5.48 9.89 0.89
C LEU A 54 -4.22 9.16 0.40
N GLU A 55 -4.38 8.02 -0.30
CA GLU A 55 -3.26 7.27 -0.89
C GLU A 55 -2.53 8.09 -1.95
N SER A 56 -3.27 8.72 -2.86
CA SER A 56 -2.68 9.59 -3.90
C SER A 56 -1.90 10.76 -3.29
N GLU A 57 -2.43 11.37 -2.22
CA GLU A 57 -1.77 12.49 -1.56
C GLU A 57 -0.53 12.05 -0.78
N TYR A 58 -0.54 10.85 -0.19
CA TYR A 58 0.63 10.23 0.42
C TYR A 58 1.74 9.94 -0.60
N ASP A 59 1.38 9.33 -1.73
CA ASP A 59 2.33 9.02 -2.79
C ASP A 59 2.94 10.30 -3.36
N SER A 60 2.11 11.30 -3.65
CA SER A 60 2.55 12.61 -4.13
C SER A 60 3.51 13.29 -3.15
N LEU A 61 3.18 13.28 -1.85
CA LEU A 61 4.03 13.84 -0.80
C LEU A 61 5.38 13.12 -0.72
N THR A 62 5.37 11.79 -0.77
CA THR A 62 6.56 10.95 -0.72
C THR A 62 7.47 11.23 -1.92
N GLN A 63 6.91 11.25 -3.13
CA GLN A 63 7.66 11.56 -4.36
C GLN A 63 8.26 12.97 -4.32
N LYS A 64 7.48 13.96 -3.87
CA LYS A 64 7.97 15.34 -3.71
C LYS A 64 9.16 15.40 -2.75
N TYR A 65 9.05 14.76 -1.58
CA TYR A 65 10.13 14.75 -0.60
C TYR A 65 11.41 14.09 -1.13
N ILE A 66 11.29 12.95 -1.83
CA ILE A 66 12.45 12.28 -2.44
C ILE A 66 13.09 13.18 -3.50
N HIS A 67 12.28 13.83 -4.34
CA HIS A 67 12.77 14.75 -5.37
C HIS A 67 13.51 15.95 -4.76
N ASP A 68 12.92 16.61 -3.76
CA ASP A 68 13.54 17.74 -3.07
C ASP A 68 14.87 17.33 -2.40
N TYR A 69 14.95 16.09 -1.90
CA TYR A 69 16.16 15.55 -1.29
C TYR A 69 17.26 15.24 -2.31
N GLU A 70 16.89 14.65 -3.45
CA GLU A 70 17.78 14.43 -4.58
C GLU A 70 18.42 15.74 -5.05
N GLN A 71 17.62 16.80 -5.25
CA GLN A 71 18.12 18.11 -5.67
C GLN A 71 19.09 18.70 -4.65
N GLN A 72 18.82 18.56 -3.35
CA GLN A 72 19.71 19.04 -2.30
C GLN A 72 21.06 18.31 -2.29
N ILE A 73 21.05 16.98 -2.40
CA ILE A 73 22.27 16.16 -2.46
C ILE A 73 23.10 16.54 -3.68
N ARG A 74 22.49 16.57 -4.87
CA ARG A 74 23.17 16.92 -6.13
C ARG A 74 23.77 18.33 -6.09
N LYS A 75 23.02 19.31 -5.58
CA LYS A 75 23.51 20.69 -5.42
C LYS A 75 24.71 20.77 -4.48
N SER A 76 24.64 20.09 -3.34
CA SER A 76 25.72 20.09 -2.35
C SER A 76 26.99 19.43 -2.90
N ILE A 77 26.86 18.30 -3.60
CA ILE A 77 27.99 17.63 -4.27
C ILE A 77 28.58 18.52 -5.38
N GLY A 78 27.75 19.12 -6.24
CA GLY A 78 28.21 20.00 -7.31
C GLY A 78 28.94 21.25 -6.80
N GLY A 79 28.51 21.79 -5.66
CA GLY A 79 29.19 22.91 -5.00
C GLY A 79 30.49 22.50 -4.31
N THR A 80 30.55 21.30 -3.74
CA THR A 80 31.74 20.81 -2.99
C THR A 80 32.82 20.29 -3.92
N TYR A 81 32.44 19.66 -5.03
CA TYR A 81 33.34 18.99 -5.98
C TYR A 81 33.17 19.51 -7.42
N PRO A 82 33.31 20.83 -7.68
CA PRO A 82 32.99 21.43 -8.98
C PRO A 82 33.87 20.93 -10.13
N ASN A 83 35.06 20.42 -9.81
CA ASN A 83 36.07 20.01 -10.78
C ASN A 83 36.07 18.49 -11.07
N VAL A 84 35.15 17.72 -10.47
CA VAL A 84 35.09 16.28 -10.71
C VAL A 84 34.44 15.99 -12.07
N THR A 85 35.18 15.30 -12.94
CA THR A 85 34.77 14.98 -14.31
C THR A 85 35.05 13.51 -14.64
N GLY A 86 34.65 13.09 -15.85
CA GLY A 86 34.95 11.74 -16.38
C GLY A 86 34.38 10.61 -15.53
N GLU A 87 35.17 9.55 -15.35
CA GLU A 87 34.76 8.34 -14.62
C GLU A 87 34.43 8.59 -13.15
N LYS A 88 35.12 9.52 -12.48
CA LYS A 88 34.80 9.89 -11.10
C LYS A 88 33.40 10.51 -10.99
N LYS A 89 33.02 11.37 -11.95
CA LYS A 89 31.68 11.95 -11.99
C LYS A 89 30.63 10.86 -12.18
N LYS A 90 30.84 9.95 -13.13
CA LYS A 90 29.91 8.82 -13.37
C LYS A 90 29.74 7.94 -12.12
N GLU A 91 30.82 7.69 -11.39
CA GLU A 91 30.76 6.88 -10.18
C GLU A 91 30.01 7.58 -9.04
N ILE A 92 30.21 8.88 -8.86
CA ILE A 92 29.44 9.69 -7.90
C ILE A 92 27.95 9.66 -8.25
N GLU A 93 27.60 9.83 -9.52
CA GLU A 93 26.20 9.75 -9.99
C GLU A 93 25.57 8.39 -9.66
N ARG A 94 26.28 7.29 -9.90
CA ARG A 94 25.80 5.94 -9.52
C ARG A 94 25.58 5.78 -8.02
N LEU A 95 26.46 6.34 -7.19
CA LEU A 95 26.32 6.28 -5.74
C LEU A 95 25.09 7.06 -5.25
N ILE A 96 24.82 8.23 -5.83
CA ILE A 96 23.62 9.03 -5.55
C ILE A 96 22.37 8.23 -5.95
N ASP A 97 22.35 7.68 -7.16
CA ASP A 97 21.18 6.95 -7.67
C ASP A 97 20.90 5.69 -6.84
N ALA A 98 21.93 4.93 -6.47
CA ALA A 98 21.80 3.77 -5.60
C ALA A 98 21.28 4.15 -4.20
N PHE A 99 21.76 5.26 -3.64
CA PHE A 99 21.28 5.79 -2.37
C PHE A 99 19.80 6.18 -2.45
N LEU A 100 19.39 6.93 -3.47
CA LEU A 100 17.99 7.36 -3.64
C LEU A 100 17.06 6.17 -3.88
N GLN A 101 17.51 5.15 -4.61
CA GLN A 101 16.75 3.92 -4.77
C GLN A 101 16.53 3.19 -3.45
N ASP A 102 17.53 3.16 -2.58
CA ASP A 102 17.39 2.58 -1.25
C ASP A 102 16.45 3.38 -0.35
N VAL A 103 16.51 4.71 -0.38
CA VAL A 103 15.55 5.59 0.32
C VAL A 103 14.11 5.30 -0.14
N ARG A 104 13.88 5.23 -1.46
CA ARG A 104 12.58 4.87 -2.04
C ARG A 104 12.07 3.52 -1.54
N LYS A 105 12.94 2.51 -1.53
CA LYS A 105 12.59 1.17 -1.01
C LYS A 105 12.27 1.19 0.49
N SER A 106 13.05 1.96 1.26
CA SER A 106 12.92 2.05 2.72
C SER A 106 11.68 2.83 3.17
N MET A 107 11.20 3.77 2.35
CA MET A 107 9.89 4.42 2.52
C MET A 107 8.72 3.45 2.24
N GLY A 108 9.02 2.30 1.64
CA GLY A 108 8.06 1.25 1.32
C GLY A 108 7.22 1.56 0.08
N GLN A 109 6.76 0.50 -0.58
CA GLN A 109 5.45 0.55 -1.24
C GLN A 109 4.46 0.27 -0.13
N VAL A 110 3.62 1.24 0.22
CA VAL A 110 2.51 0.97 1.14
C VAL A 110 1.63 -0.06 0.43
N GLU A 111 1.53 -1.27 0.99
CA GLU A 111 0.41 -2.16 0.64
C GLU A 111 -0.84 -1.31 0.70
N THR A 112 -1.64 -1.28 -0.37
CA THR A 112 -2.67 -0.25 -0.52
C THR A 112 -3.50 -0.21 0.76
N LEU A 113 -3.53 0.96 1.40
CA LEU A 113 -4.35 1.22 2.58
C LEU A 113 -5.79 0.78 2.27
N HIS A 114 -6.21 0.93 1.01
CA HIS A 114 -7.41 0.37 0.44
C HIS A 114 -7.58 -1.13 0.70
N ASP A 115 -6.65 -1.99 0.29
CA ASP A 115 -6.73 -3.45 0.51
C ASP A 115 -6.76 -3.80 2.00
N HIS A 116 -5.94 -3.14 2.81
CA HIS A 116 -5.92 -3.34 4.26
C HIS A 116 -7.26 -3.01 4.90
N LEU A 117 -7.83 -1.85 4.58
CA LEU A 117 -9.12 -1.42 5.10
C LEU A 117 -10.23 -2.32 4.57
N LYS A 118 -10.17 -2.74 3.30
CA LYS A 118 -11.14 -3.66 2.71
C LYS A 118 -11.24 -4.95 3.51
N GLN A 119 -10.10 -5.57 3.84
CA GLN A 119 -10.04 -6.76 4.68
C GLN A 119 -10.54 -6.49 6.11
N ALA A 120 -10.13 -5.36 6.71
CA ALA A 120 -10.55 -4.99 8.05
C ALA A 120 -12.07 -4.83 8.16
N TYR A 121 -12.69 -4.12 7.20
CA TYR A 121 -14.14 -3.94 7.15
C TYR A 121 -14.87 -5.27 6.87
N ALA A 122 -14.34 -6.09 5.96
CA ALA A 122 -14.90 -7.40 5.65
C ALA A 122 -14.92 -8.33 6.87
N LYS A 123 -13.89 -8.28 7.71
CA LYS A 123 -13.80 -9.09 8.93
C LYS A 123 -14.66 -8.56 10.07
N SER A 124 -14.80 -7.24 10.19
CA SER A 124 -15.28 -6.60 11.43
C SER A 124 -16.75 -6.19 11.43
N PHE A 125 -17.37 -6.06 10.25
CA PHE A 125 -18.73 -5.53 10.15
C PHE A 125 -19.66 -6.47 9.38
N GLY A 126 -20.91 -6.59 9.84
CA GLY A 126 -22.01 -7.18 9.08
C GLY A 126 -22.54 -6.25 7.99
N GLU A 127 -23.38 -6.76 7.09
CA GLU A 127 -23.95 -5.96 6.00
C GLU A 127 -24.80 -4.78 6.48
N ASP A 128 -25.65 -4.99 7.51
CA ASP A 128 -26.50 -3.92 8.06
C ASP A 128 -25.68 -2.81 8.74
N GLU A 129 -24.52 -3.17 9.30
CA GLU A 129 -23.58 -2.20 9.88
C GLU A 129 -22.89 -1.39 8.80
N LEU A 130 -22.47 -2.04 7.71
CA LEU A 130 -21.93 -1.37 6.54
C LEU A 130 -22.96 -0.41 5.92
N ASP A 131 -24.24 -0.79 5.85
CA ASP A 131 -25.30 0.10 5.37
C ASP A 131 -25.47 1.33 6.26
N ARG A 132 -25.37 1.17 7.59
CA ARG A 132 -25.39 2.31 8.53
C ARG A 132 -24.18 3.22 8.38
N LEU A 133 -22.98 2.65 8.19
CA LEU A 133 -21.76 3.42 7.95
C LEU A 133 -21.86 4.20 6.63
N ILE A 134 -22.34 3.54 5.56
CA ILE A 134 -22.58 4.18 4.26
C ILE A 134 -23.60 5.31 4.42
N ALA A 135 -24.72 5.09 5.11
CA ALA A 135 -25.74 6.12 5.33
C ALA A 135 -25.16 7.31 6.10
N HIS A 136 -24.35 7.06 7.13
CA HIS A 136 -23.66 8.12 7.87
C HIS A 136 -22.73 8.93 6.97
N TYR A 137 -21.78 8.29 6.29
CA TYR A 137 -20.80 8.99 5.43
C TYR A 137 -21.40 9.58 4.15
N SER A 138 -22.62 9.18 3.76
CA SER A 138 -23.39 9.84 2.70
C SER A 138 -24.13 11.10 3.17
N SER A 139 -24.21 11.36 4.48
CA SER A 139 -24.86 12.56 5.03
C SER A 139 -23.92 13.77 4.99
N PRO A 140 -24.44 15.02 5.03
CA PRO A 140 -23.60 16.22 5.08
C PRO A 140 -22.61 16.24 6.26
N VAL A 141 -23.02 15.70 7.41
CA VAL A 141 -22.16 15.60 8.59
C VAL A 141 -21.06 14.55 8.37
N GLY A 142 -21.41 13.39 7.81
CA GLY A 142 -20.44 12.34 7.52
C GLY A 142 -19.44 12.72 6.44
N GLU A 143 -19.86 13.46 5.41
CA GLU A 143 -18.94 14.01 4.41
C GLU A 143 -17.94 14.99 5.05
N LYS A 144 -18.41 15.88 5.93
CA LYS A 144 -17.55 16.81 6.66
C LYS A 144 -16.57 16.08 7.57
N ASP A 145 -17.02 15.02 8.26
CA ASP A 145 -16.18 14.19 9.11
C ASP A 145 -15.10 13.45 8.31
N ALA A 146 -15.46 12.82 7.17
CA ALA A 146 -14.50 12.19 6.26
C ALA A 146 -13.46 13.20 5.75
N GLY A 147 -13.89 14.39 5.35
CA GLY A 147 -13.00 15.47 4.91
C GLY A 147 -12.03 15.91 6.01
N MET A 148 -12.52 16.12 7.24
CA MET A 148 -11.70 16.48 8.40
C MET A 148 -10.67 15.39 8.73
N LYS A 149 -11.10 14.12 8.78
CA LYS A 149 -10.21 12.97 9.05
C LYS A 149 -9.14 12.83 7.98
N LYS A 150 -9.49 13.03 6.70
CA LYS A 150 -8.52 13.05 5.60
C LYS A 150 -7.47 14.16 5.82
N SER A 151 -7.90 15.39 6.09
CA SER A 151 -6.98 16.51 6.34
C SER A 151 -6.05 16.23 7.51
N ALA A 152 -6.59 15.72 8.63
CA ALA A 152 -5.79 15.36 9.80
C ALA A 152 -4.78 14.24 9.49
N ALA A 153 -5.19 13.22 8.72
CA ALA A 153 -4.29 12.15 8.29
C ALA A 153 -3.14 12.68 7.41
N ILE A 154 -3.43 13.60 6.48
CA ILE A 154 -2.42 14.25 5.64
C ILE A 154 -1.45 15.09 6.48
N GLU A 155 -1.95 15.89 7.43
CA GLU A 155 -1.11 16.70 8.32
C GLU A 155 -0.19 15.83 9.18
N TYR A 156 -0.74 14.78 9.77
CA TYR A 156 0.04 13.81 10.53
C TYR A 156 1.11 13.14 9.68
N ASN A 157 0.76 12.78 8.44
CA ASN A 157 1.69 12.17 7.50
C ASN A 157 2.84 13.11 7.12
N LYS A 158 2.56 14.40 6.88
CA LYS A 158 3.59 15.43 6.64
C LYS A 158 4.58 15.50 7.80
N MET A 159 4.08 15.52 9.03
CA MET A 159 4.91 15.53 10.23
C MET A 159 5.76 14.27 10.32
N TRP A 160 5.16 13.09 10.12
CA TRP A 160 5.85 11.81 10.23
C TRP A 160 6.92 11.64 9.15
N THR A 161 6.61 11.97 7.89
CA THR A 161 7.55 11.95 6.77
C THR A 161 8.75 12.87 7.03
N ALA A 162 8.52 14.07 7.57
CA ALA A 162 9.60 14.97 7.96
C ALA A 162 10.49 14.38 9.07
N GLN A 163 9.90 13.72 10.09
CA GLN A 163 10.64 13.04 11.15
C GLN A 163 11.43 11.84 10.63
N PHE A 164 10.81 11.01 9.78
CA PHE A 164 11.44 9.88 9.13
C PHE A 164 12.68 10.33 8.34
N MET A 165 12.57 11.44 7.58
CA MET A 165 13.70 11.99 6.83
C MET A 165 14.85 12.49 7.70
N ASN A 166 14.58 12.99 8.91
CA ASN A 166 15.67 13.33 9.83
C ASN A 166 16.53 12.10 10.20
N GLN A 167 15.98 10.89 10.16
CA GLN A 167 16.73 9.65 10.39
C GLN A 167 17.69 9.33 9.24
N TYR A 168 17.43 9.84 8.03
CA TYR A 168 18.32 9.66 6.87
C TYR A 168 19.52 10.60 6.88
N ARG A 169 19.57 11.59 7.78
CA ARG A 169 20.70 12.52 7.89
C ARG A 169 22.03 11.78 8.05
N ALA A 170 22.09 10.81 8.95
CA ALA A 170 23.30 9.99 9.15
C ALA A 170 23.65 9.13 7.91
N ARG A 171 22.65 8.71 7.13
CA ARG A 171 22.86 7.96 5.89
C ARG A 171 23.40 8.86 4.78
N VAL A 172 22.94 10.11 4.72
CA VAL A 172 23.49 11.13 3.83
C VAL A 172 24.92 11.50 4.19
N GLU A 173 25.23 11.69 5.47
CA GLU A 173 26.62 11.93 5.91
C GLU A 173 27.56 10.81 5.43
N LYS A 174 27.13 9.55 5.55
CA LYS A 174 27.87 8.40 5.00
C LYS A 174 28.01 8.46 3.47
N LEU A 175 26.96 8.84 2.75
CA LEU A 175 27.04 9.04 1.29
C LEU A 175 28.12 10.09 0.95
N PHE A 176 28.12 11.23 1.64
CA PHE A 176 29.13 12.28 1.43
C PHE A 176 30.55 11.79 1.74
N GLN A 177 30.75 10.99 2.79
CA GLN A 177 32.05 10.39 3.09
C GLN A 177 32.55 9.47 1.97
N VAL A 178 31.68 8.62 1.41
CA VAL A 178 32.04 7.74 0.29
C VAL A 178 32.36 8.55 -0.96
N ILE A 179 31.54 9.56 -1.26
CA ILE A 179 31.77 10.47 -2.39
C ILE A 179 33.10 11.22 -2.24
N ASP A 180 33.45 11.64 -1.03
CA ASP A 180 34.72 12.32 -0.76
C ASP A 180 35.93 11.45 -1.12
N VAL A 181 35.88 10.17 -0.77
CA VAL A 181 36.92 9.18 -1.13
C VAL A 181 37.03 9.02 -2.65
N VAL A 182 35.90 8.95 -3.36
CA VAL A 182 35.87 8.83 -4.82
C VAL A 182 36.39 10.10 -5.49
N ALA A 183 35.94 11.26 -5.04
CA ALA A 183 36.29 12.56 -5.59
C ALA A 183 37.80 12.84 -5.43
N LYS A 184 38.35 12.65 -4.23
CA LYS A 184 39.78 12.80 -3.94
C LYS A 184 40.62 11.72 -4.64
N GLY A 185 40.00 10.57 -4.93
CA GLY A 185 40.69 9.35 -5.35
C GLY A 185 41.42 8.77 -4.15
N LYS A 186 41.48 7.44 -4.02
CA LYS A 186 42.39 6.82 -3.04
C LYS A 186 43.76 7.47 -3.23
N GLY A 187 44.22 8.22 -2.23
CA GLY A 187 45.59 8.67 -2.20
C GLY A 187 46.44 7.42 -2.40
N LYS A 188 47.17 7.36 -3.51
CA LYS A 188 48.34 6.50 -3.57
C LYS A 188 49.25 7.03 -2.46
N GLN A 189 49.15 6.46 -1.27
CA GLN A 189 50.25 6.50 -0.33
C GLN A 189 51.42 5.89 -1.09
N GLY A 190 52.42 6.73 -1.37
CA GLY A 190 53.65 6.29 -1.99
C GLY A 190 54.26 5.19 -1.13
N ALA A 191 54.54 4.07 -1.77
CA ALA A 191 55.57 3.12 -1.41
C ALA A 191 56.23 2.71 -2.72
#